data_AF-A0A6B0SG84-F1
#
_entry.id   AF-A0A6B0SG84-F1
#
_cell.length_a   1.000
_cell.length_b   1.000
_cell.length_c   1.000
_cell.angle_alpha   90.00
_cell.angle_beta   90.00
_cell.angle_gamma   90.00
#
_symmetry.space_group_name_H-M   'P 1'
#
loop_
_entity.id
_entity.type
_entity.pdbx_description
1 polymer ?
#
loop_
_entity_poly.entity_id
_entity_poly.type
_entity_poly.pdbx_seq_one_letter_code
_entity_poly.pdbx_strand_id
1 'polypeptide(L)' 'MPDHTDVSLTPEERVRALSKLGGNITINEDITPRRYFRSGVEMERMASVYLEEGNLESAFVLYNKFIT' A
#
# COMPACT_ATOMS: atom_id res chain seq x y z
N MET A 1 -7.36 -11.42 10.30
CA MET A 1 -5.92 -11.10 10.14
C MET A 1 -5.53 -10.20 11.31
N PRO A 2 -4.28 -10.25 11.82
CA PRO A 2 -3.82 -9.28 12.80
C PRO A 2 -4.01 -7.85 12.27
N ASP A 3 -4.54 -6.97 13.10
CA ASP A 3 -4.81 -5.57 12.75
C ASP A 3 -3.58 -4.72 13.09
N HIS A 4 -3.12 -3.91 12.14
CA HIS A 4 -2.05 -2.93 12.36
C HIS A 4 -2.33 -1.94 13.50
N THR A 5 -3.60 -1.74 13.87
CA THR A 5 -3.99 -0.86 14.99
C THR A 5 -3.98 -1.58 16.35
N ASP A 6 -3.84 -2.90 16.37
CA ASP A 6 -3.82 -3.68 17.61
C ASP A 6 -2.50 -3.50 18.35
N VAL A 7 -2.54 -2.72 19.44
CA VAL A 7 -1.38 -2.40 20.28
C VAL A 7 -0.89 -3.58 21.14
N SER A 8 -1.64 -4.68 21.21
CA SER A 8 -1.19 -5.90 21.89
C SER A 8 -0.17 -6.70 21.05
N LEU A 9 -0.12 -6.43 19.74
CA LEU A 9 0.82 -7.05 18.81
C LEU A 9 2.19 -6.39 18.87
N THR A 10 3.22 -7.14 18.49
CA THR A 10 4.56 -6.58 18.32
C THR A 10 4.59 -5.56 17.17
N PRO A 11 5.49 -4.57 17.21
CA PRO A 11 5.65 -3.62 16.10
C PRO A 11 5.90 -4.31 14.74
N GLU A 12 6.67 -5.40 14.71
CA GLU A 12 6.90 -6.18 13.50
C GLU A 12 5.63 -6.82 12.94
N GLU A 13 4.77 -7.37 13.81
CA GLU A 13 3.49 -7.94 13.38
C GLU A 13 2.56 -6.88 12.78
N ARG A 14 2.54 -5.68 13.37
CA ARG A 14 1.75 -4.54 12.88
C ARG A 14 2.26 -4.03 11.53
N VAL A 15 3.58 -3.89 11.37
CA VAL A 15 4.18 -3.52 10.07
C VAL A 15 3.93 -4.61 9.02
N ARG A 16 4.02 -5.89 9.40
CA ARG A 16 3.69 -7.01 8.51
C ARG A 16 2.23 -7.00 8.08
N ALA A 17 1.30 -6.59 8.95
CA ALA A 17 -0.10 -6.41 8.59
C ALA A 17 -0.25 -5.30 7.52
N LEU A 18 0.43 -4.17 7.66
CA LEU A 18 0.47 -3.11 6.64
C LEU A 18 1.03 -3.61 5.30
N SER A 19 2.12 -4.39 5.30
CA SER A 19 2.67 -4.96 4.06
C SER A 19 1.69 -5.89 3.35
N LYS A 20 0.92 -6.69 4.11
CA LYS A 20 -0.13 -7.54 3.55
C LYS A 20 -1.27 -6.73 2.92
N LEU A 21 -1.61 -5.58 3.51
CA LEU A 21 -2.60 -4.66 2.92
C LEU A 21 -2.08 -4.08 1.60
N GLY A 22 -0.80 -3.67 1.55
CA GLY A 22 -0.17 -3.16 0.34
C GLY A 22 -0.07 -4.21 -0.77
N GLY A 23 0.30 -5.45 -0.43
CA GLY A 23 0.47 -6.55 -1.40
C GLY A 23 -0.84 -7.17 -1.92
N ASN A 24 -2.01 -6.72 -1.44
CA ASN A 24 -3.30 -7.25 -1.89
C ASN A 24 -3.72 -6.59 -3.23
N ILE A 25 -3.15 -7.10 -4.33
CA ILE A 25 -3.37 -6.61 -5.70
C ILE A 25 -4.03 -7.71 -6.53
N THR A 26 -4.93 -7.30 -7.43
CA THR A 26 -5.52 -8.18 -8.43
C THR A 26 -5.26 -7.59 -9.81
N ILE A 27 -4.58 -8.35 -10.66
CA ILE A 27 -4.41 -8.02 -12.08
C ILE A 27 -5.56 -8.65 -12.84
N ASN A 28 -6.22 -7.84 -13.67
CA ASN A 28 -7.26 -8.28 -14.58
C ASN A 28 -6.63 -8.40 -15.97
N GLU A 29 -6.64 -9.60 -16.54
CA GLU A 29 -6.05 -9.92 -17.84
C GLU A 29 -6.77 -9.22 -19.01
N ASP A 30 -8.03 -8.79 -18.83
CA ASP A 30 -8.77 -8.00 -19.81
C ASP A 30 -8.31 -6.53 -19.88
N ILE A 31 -7.51 -6.08 -18.91
CA ILE A 31 -6.98 -4.71 -18.84
C ILE A 31 -5.56 -4.70 -19.43
N THR A 32 -5.36 -3.86 -20.44
CA THR A 32 -4.03 -3.74 -21.06
C THR A 32 -2.98 -3.26 -20.05
N PRO A 33 -1.78 -3.88 -19.99
CA PRO A 33 -0.75 -3.56 -18.98
C PRO A 33 -0.44 -2.06 -18.86
N ARG A 34 -0.44 -1.33 -19.97
CA ARG A 34 -0.22 0.12 -20.02
C ARG A 34 -1.15 0.92 -19.10
N ARG A 35 -2.39 0.46 -18.86
CA ARG A 35 -3.32 1.14 -17.96
C ARG A 35 -2.84 1.08 -16.50
N TYR A 36 -2.24 -0.03 -16.07
CA TYR A 36 -1.68 -0.16 -14.72
C TYR A 36 -0.50 0.79 -14.49
N PHE A 37 0.37 1.00 -15.47
CA PHE A 37 1.44 2.01 -15.36
C PHE A 37 0.90 3.42 -15.12
N ARG A 38 -0.21 3.78 -15.79
CA ARG A 38 -0.84 5.10 -15.58
C ARG A 38 -1.46 5.21 -14.19
N SER A 39 -2.20 4.19 -13.76
CA SER A 39 -2.75 4.14 -12.40
C SER A 39 -1.67 4.13 -11.32
N GLY A 40 -0.51 3.52 -11.60
CA GLY A 40 0.64 3.49 -10.72
C GLY A 40 1.22 4.89 -10.46
N VAL A 41 1.25 5.78 -11.46
CA VAL A 41 1.68 7.17 -11.27
C VAL A 41 0.78 7.91 -10.28
N GLU A 42 -0.54 7.73 -10.38
CA GLU A 42 -1.46 8.34 -9.41
C GLU A 42 -1.31 7.72 -8.02
N MET A 43 -1.01 6.43 -7.93
CA MET A 43 -0.74 5.75 -6.65
C MET A 43 0.51 6.29 -5.96
N GLU A 44 1.60 6.50 -6.70
CA GLU A 44 2.83 7.09 -6.19
C GLU A 44 2.61 8.53 -5.72
N ARG A 45 1.89 9.35 -6.50
CA ARG A 45 1.53 10.71 -6.09
C ARG A 45 0.73 10.74 -4.80
N MET A 46 -0.26 9.87 -4.66
CA MET A 46 -1.06 9.78 -3.43
C MET A 46 -0.24 9.29 -2.24
N ALA A 47 0.72 8.38 -2.45
CA ALA A 47 1.64 7.96 -1.39
C ALA A 47 2.48 9.14 -0.89
N SER A 48 2.97 9.98 -1.80
CA SER A 48 3.73 11.19 -1.49
C SER A 48 2.89 12.23 -0.72
N VAL A 49 1.61 12.43 -1.08
CA VAL A 49 0.69 13.28 -0.29
C VAL A 49 0.55 12.78 1.15
N TYR A 50 0.31 11.47 1.35
CA TYR A 50 0.21 10.92 2.71
C TYR A 50 1.50 11.04 3.50
N LEU A 51 2.65 10.95 2.84
CA LEU A 51 3.94 11.16 3.48
C LEU A 51 4.09 12.61 3.96
N GLU A 52 3.73 13.58 3.13
CA GLU A 52 3.77 15.02 3.47
C GLU A 52 2.81 15.38 4.61
N GLU A 53 1.64 14.74 4.66
CA GLU A 53 0.66 14.90 5.75
C GLU A 53 1.08 14.18 7.05
N GLY A 54 2.15 13.39 7.03
CA GLY A 54 2.60 12.60 8.17
C GLY A 54 1.78 11.32 8.41
N ASN A 55 0.88 10.94 7.48
CA ASN A 55 0.16 9.67 7.51
C ASN A 55 1.04 8.53 6.95
N LEU A 56 2.05 8.17 7.74
CA LEU A 56 3.09 7.22 7.34
C LEU A 56 2.55 5.82 7.05
N GLU A 57 1.52 5.36 7.77
CA GLU A 57 0.93 4.04 7.56
C GLU A 57 0.25 3.94 6.19
N SER A 58 -0.51 4.97 5.80
CA SER A 58 -1.17 5.01 4.50
C SER A 58 -0.17 5.18 3.35
N ALA A 59 0.85 6.02 3.54
CA ALA A 59 1.95 6.16 2.60
C ALA A 59 2.67 4.82 2.37
N PHE A 60 3.00 4.10 3.46
CA PHE A 60 3.66 2.80 3.41
C PHE A 60 2.83 1.77 2.63
N VAL A 61 1.51 1.71 2.86
CA VAL A 61 0.60 0.80 2.15
C VAL A 61 0.60 1.11 0.65
N LEU A 62 0.50 2.38 0.25
CA LEU A 62 0.49 2.75 -1.16
C LEU A 62 1.83 2.49 -1.86
N TYR A 63 2.97 2.77 -1.22
CA TYR A 63 4.27 2.44 -1.80
C TYR A 63 4.47 0.93 -1.96
N ASN A 64 4.08 0.11 -0.97
CA ASN A 64 4.12 -1.35 -1.10
C ASN A 64 3.22 -1.82 -2.25
N LYS A 65 2.04 -1.22 -2.39
CA LYS A 65 1.10 -1.54 -3.48
C LYS A 65 1.61 -1.13 -4.86
N PHE A 66 2.41 -0.08 -4.94
CA PHE A 66 3.00 0.36 -6.20
C PHE A 66 4.16 -0.55 -6.65
N ILE A 67 4.92 -1.10 -5.70
CA ILE A 67 6.09 -1.95 -5.97
C ILE A 67 5.71 -3.41 -6.26
N THR A 68 4.63 -3.91 -5.64
CA THR A 68 4.16 -5.30 -5.79
C THR A 68 3.51 -5.54 -7.15
#